data_AF-A0A7X7MWX5-F1
#
_entry.id   AF-A0A7X7MWX5-F1
#
_cell.length_a   1.000
_cell.length_b   1.000
_cell.length_c   1.000
_cell.angle_alpha   90.00
_cell.angle_beta   90.00
_cell.angle_gamma   90.00
#
_symmetry.space_group_name_H-M   'P 1'
#
loop_
_entity.id
_entity.type
_entity.pdbx_description
1 polymer ?
#
loop_
_entity_poly.entity_id
_entity_poly.type
_entity_poly.pdbx_seq_one_letter_code
_entity_poly.pdbx_strand_id
1 'polypeptide(L)'
;MFRLWVREFKDNRMQKDTVICNDSDDTRTHKVFQAIDDACYEFDLAKPIWLDSIVAEFKRHSKARFYQDSFIEHIDFDYLEIQIIEED
;
A
#
# COMPACT_ATOMS: atom_id res chain seq x y z
N MET A 1 -9.91 -6.25 14.09
CA MET A 1 -9.78 -4.96 13.38
C MET A 1 -8.59 -5.03 12.44
N PHE A 2 -8.75 -4.67 11.16
CA PHE A 2 -7.63 -4.67 10.20
C PHE A 2 -7.12 -3.25 9.99
N ARG A 3 -5.79 -3.07 10.05
CA ARG A 3 -5.15 -1.76 9.81
C ARG A 3 -3.99 -1.91 8.84
N LEU A 4 -4.04 -1.12 7.77
CA LEU A 4 -2.98 -1.00 6.78
C LEU A 4 -2.33 0.38 6.89
N TRP A 5 -1.02 0.40 7.08
CA TRP A 5 -0.23 1.62 7.05
C TRP A 5 0.38 1.80 5.67
N VAL A 6 0.03 2.91 5.01
CA VAL A 6 0.54 3.28 3.69
C VAL A 6 1.43 4.50 3.85
N ARG A 7 2.63 4.45 3.26
CA ARG A 7 3.66 5.48 3.39
C ARG A 7 4.29 5.80 2.05
N GLU A 8 4.42 7.08 1.75
CA GLU A 8 5.15 7.58 0.60
C GLU A 8 6.59 7.92 1.00
N PHE A 9 7.57 7.38 0.27
CA PHE A 9 8.99 7.66 0.50
C PHE A 9 9.62 8.37 -0.69
N LYS A 10 10.34 9.46 -0.40
CA LYS A 10 11.13 10.23 -1.36
C LYS A 10 12.45 10.66 -0.74
N ASP A 11 13.56 10.49 -1.45
CA ASP A 11 14.93 10.79 -1.00
C ASP A 11 15.24 10.15 0.35
N ASN A 12 14.82 8.89 0.52
CA ASN A 12 15.02 8.12 1.75
C ASN A 12 14.34 8.72 3.00
N ARG A 13 13.35 9.61 2.80
CA ARG A 13 12.51 10.23 3.83
C ARG A 13 11.04 9.90 3.57
N MET A 14 10.30 9.68 4.64
CA MET A 14 8.85 9.53 4.57
C MET A 14 8.23 10.92 4.35
N GLN A 15 7.48 11.09 3.26
CA GLN A 15 6.83 12.35 2.90
C GLN A 15 5.42 12.43 3.47
N LYS A 16 4.66 11.36 3.31
CA LYS A 16 3.28 11.24 3.76
C LYS A 16 3.02 9.83 4.26
N ASP A 17 2.09 9.72 5.18
CA ASP A 17 1.58 8.44 5.61
C ASP A 17 0.09 8.54 5.97
N THR A 18 -0.61 7.42 5.80
CA THR A 18 -2.02 7.27 6.19
C THR A 18 -2.24 5.86 6.73
N VAL A 19 -3.13 5.75 7.71
CA VAL A 19 -3.52 4.47 8.29
C VAL A 19 -4.98 4.21 7.97
N ILE A 20 -5.21 3.24 7.10
CA ILE A 20 -6.56 2.84 6.71
C ILE A 20 -7.02 1.72 7.65
N CYS A 21 -8.14 1.98 8.33
CA CYS A 21 -8.78 1.03 9.22
C CYS A 21 -9.97 0.40 8.49
N ASN A 22 -9.97 -0.93 8.37
CA ASN A 22 -11.07 -1.69 7.78
C ASN A 22 -11.57 -2.74 8.77
N ASP A 23 -12.82 -2.61 9.21
CA ASP A 23 -13.46 -3.55 10.13
C ASP A 23 -14.47 -4.49 9.44
N SER A 24 -14.46 -4.53 8.10
CA SER A 24 -15.39 -5.35 7.33
C SER A 24 -15.12 -6.84 7.53
N ASP A 25 -16.17 -7.67 7.49
CA ASP A 25 -16.08 -9.12 7.54
C ASP A 25 -15.79 -9.69 6.13
N ASP A 26 -14.62 -9.33 5.58
CA ASP A 26 -14.17 -9.73 4.24
C ASP A 26 -12.79 -10.41 4.30
N THR A 27 -12.39 -11.01 3.18
CA THR A 27 -11.09 -11.66 3.04
C THR A 27 -9.94 -10.66 3.21
N ARG A 28 -8.81 -11.15 3.75
CA ARG A 28 -7.59 -10.34 3.92
C ARG A 28 -7.20 -9.60 2.64
N THR A 29 -7.28 -10.28 1.51
CA THR A 29 -6.94 -9.73 0.19
C THR A 29 -7.86 -8.56 -0.17
N HIS A 30 -9.17 -8.70 -0.01
CA HIS A 30 -10.11 -7.60 -0.28
C HIS A 30 -9.89 -6.40 0.65
N LYS A 31 -9.61 -6.65 1.95
CA LYS A 31 -9.28 -5.59 2.92
C LYS A 31 -8.04 -4.79 2.49
N VAL A 32 -6.99 -5.46 2.03
CA VAL A 32 -5.77 -4.83 1.53
C VAL A 32 -6.06 -4.02 0.27
N PHE A 33 -6.78 -4.58 -0.71
CA PHE A 33 -7.10 -3.87 -1.94
C PHE A 33 -7.93 -2.61 -1.68
N GLN A 34 -8.95 -2.71 -0.83
CA GLN A 34 -9.77 -1.57 -0.44
C GLN A 34 -8.94 -0.49 0.26
N ALA A 35 -8.07 -0.90 1.19
CA ALA A 35 -7.22 0.05 1.92
C ALA A 35 -6.21 0.76 1.01
N ILE A 36 -5.68 0.08 -0.01
CA ILE A 36 -4.83 0.73 -1.02
C ILE A 36 -5.65 1.67 -1.88
N ASP A 37 -6.87 1.30 -2.25
CA ASP A 37 -7.79 2.17 -3.00
C ASP A 37 -8.02 3.49 -2.28
N ASP A 38 -8.38 3.40 -1.00
CA ASP A 38 -8.68 4.54 -0.16
C ASP A 38 -7.43 5.42 0.04
N ALA A 39 -6.26 4.81 0.25
CA ALA A 39 -5.00 5.54 0.38
C ALA A 39 -4.57 6.22 -0.95
N CYS A 40 -4.74 5.54 -2.08
CA CYS A 40 -4.50 6.13 -3.40
C CYS A 40 -5.44 7.30 -3.67
N TYR A 41 -6.70 7.19 -3.28
CA TYR A 41 -7.67 8.28 -3.38
C TYR A 41 -7.28 9.47 -2.49
N GLU A 42 -6.82 9.23 -1.26
CA GLU A 42 -6.38 10.29 -0.34
C GLU A 42 -5.09 10.98 -0.83
N PHE A 43 -4.18 10.23 -1.43
CA PHE A 43 -2.92 10.76 -1.95
C PHE A 43 -2.99 11.33 -3.36
N ASP A 44 -4.14 11.25 -4.03
CA ASP A 44 -4.32 11.62 -5.44
C ASP A 44 -3.37 10.86 -6.36
N LEU A 45 -3.25 9.55 -6.13
CA LEU A 45 -2.35 8.64 -6.84
C LEU A 45 -3.10 7.61 -7.67
N ALA A 46 -2.49 7.21 -8.78
CA ALA A 46 -2.93 6.05 -9.54
C ALA A 46 -2.81 4.77 -8.70
N LYS A 47 -3.70 3.81 -8.94
CA LYS A 47 -3.66 2.49 -8.28
C LYS A 47 -2.40 1.73 -8.74
N PRO A 48 -1.55 1.26 -7.81
CA PRO A 48 -0.37 0.50 -8.18
C PRO A 48 -0.75 -0.89 -8.70
N ILE A 49 0.04 -1.38 -9.65
CA ILE A 49 -0.01 -2.73 -10.19
C ILE A 49 0.73 -3.67 -9.25
N TRP A 50 0.09 -4.78 -8.93
CA TRP A 50 0.70 -5.85 -8.15
C TRP A 50 1.55 -6.75 -9.05
N LEU A 51 2.86 -6.57 -8.98
CA LEU A 51 3.83 -7.47 -9.61
C LEU A 51 4.02 -8.73 -8.76
N ASP A 52 4.37 -9.85 -9.40
CA ASP A 52 4.59 -11.14 -8.73
C ASP A 52 5.63 -11.05 -7.60
N SER A 53 6.67 -10.23 -7.78
CA SER A 53 7.69 -9.92 -6.77
C SER A 53 7.07 -9.27 -5.53
N ILE A 54 6.21 -8.28 -5.71
CA ILE A 54 5.54 -7.54 -4.64
C ILE A 54 4.58 -8.46 -3.89
N VAL A 55 3.83 -9.30 -4.61
CA VAL A 55 2.95 -10.30 -4.01
C VAL A 55 3.76 -11.30 -3.16
N ALA A 56 4.92 -11.74 -3.65
CA ALA A 56 5.79 -12.65 -2.91
C ALA A 56 6.37 -12.02 -1.63
N GLU A 57 6.79 -10.75 -1.69
CA GLU A 57 7.24 -10.00 -0.51
C GLU A 57 6.11 -9.79 0.50
N PHE A 58 4.93 -9.38 0.02
CA PHE A 58 3.76 -9.16 0.86
C PHE A 58 3.34 -10.42 1.63
N LYS A 59 3.35 -11.58 0.97
CA LYS A 59 3.04 -12.87 1.60
C LYS A 59 4.04 -13.26 2.70
N ARG A 60 5.30 -12.79 2.61
CA ARG A 60 6.37 -13.14 3.56
C ARG A 60 6.46 -12.20 4.75
N HIS A 61 6.23 -10.92 4.52
CA HIS A 61 6.51 -9.86 5.50
C HIS A 61 5.29 -9.03 5.89
N SER A 62 4.11 -9.31 5.30
CA SER A 62 2.92 -8.45 5.41
C SER A 62 3.23 -6.99 5.05
N LYS A 63 4.21 -6.82 4.17
CA LYS A 63 4.80 -5.55 3.76
C LYS A 63 5.17 -5.62 2.29
N ALA A 64 4.83 -4.58 1.55
CA ALA A 64 5.11 -4.47 0.12
C ALA A 64 5.57 -3.05 -0.23
N ARG A 65 6.37 -2.95 -1.29
CA ARG A 65 6.84 -1.67 -1.84
C ARG A 65 6.52 -1.61 -3.31
N PHE A 66 5.88 -0.52 -3.72
CA PHE A 66 5.53 -0.22 -5.09
C PHE A 66 6.45 0.88 -5.57
N TYR A 67 7.31 0.54 -6.52
CA TYR A 67 8.22 1.48 -7.17
C TYR A 67 7.56 2.06 -8.43
N GLN A 68 8.25 2.96 -9.13
CA GLN A 68 7.76 3.57 -10.38
C GLN A 68 7.25 2.53 -11.41
N ASP A 69 7.89 1.37 -11.56
CA ASP A 69 7.41 0.28 -12.44
C ASP A 69 6.03 -0.29 -12.09
N SER A 70 5.57 -0.07 -10.85
CA SER A 70 4.23 -0.46 -10.40
C SER A 70 3.17 0.57 -10.80
N PHE A 71 3.54 1.75 -11.27
CA PHE A 71 2.61 2.80 -11.64
C PHE A 71 2.64 3.04 -13.15
N ILE A 72 1.46 3.18 -13.74
CA ILE A 72 1.31 3.52 -15.17
C ILE A 72 1.72 4.99 -15.39
N GLU A 73 1.42 5.84 -14.40
CA GLU A 73 1.73 7.26 -14.40
C GLU A 73 3.05 7.53 -13.66
N HIS A 74 3.68 8.66 -13.99
CA HIS A 74 4.89 9.08 -13.28
C HIS A 74 4.54 9.46 -11.84
N ILE A 75 5.34 8.97 -10.89
CA ILE A 75 5.22 9.32 -9.47
C ILE A 75 6.39 10.25 -9.08
N ASP A 76 6.10 11.26 -8.27
CA ASP A 76 7.10 12.21 -7.77
C ASP A 76 7.92 11.68 -6.58
N PHE A 77 7.75 10.42 -6.20
CA PHE A 77 8.37 9.76 -5.06
C PHE A 77 9.10 8.47 -5.48
N ASP A 78 9.94 7.91 -4.60
CA ASP A 78 10.74 6.73 -4.92
C ASP A 78 9.91 5.44 -4.88
N TYR A 79 9.11 5.28 -3.81
CA TYR A 79 8.21 4.15 -3.65
C TYR A 79 7.08 4.43 -2.66
N LEU A 80 5.96 3.75 -2.88
CA LEU A 80 4.87 3.62 -1.92
C LEU A 80 5.05 2.33 -1.13
N GLU A 81 5.11 2.42 0.19
CA GLU A 81 5.25 1.26 1.08
C GLU A 81 3.94 1.00 1.80
N ILE A 82 3.46 -0.24 1.74
CA ILE A 82 2.31 -0.70 2.53
C ILE A 82 2.77 -1.71 3.57
N GLN A 83 2.16 -1.67 4.75
CA GLN A 83 2.42 -2.64 5.80
C GLN A 83 1.15 -2.88 6.62
N ILE A 84 0.81 -4.15 6.84
CA ILE A 84 -0.24 -4.50 7.80
C ILE A 84 0.34 -4.32 9.21
N ILE A 85 -0.31 -3.48 10.00
CA ILE A 85 0.08 -3.22 11.40
C ILE A 85 -0.83 -3.95 12.39
N GLU A 86 -2.04 -4.31 11.97
CA GLU A 86 -3.02 -5.04 12.78
C GLU A 86 -3.86 -5.96 11.87
N GLU A 87 -3.94 -7.24 12.22
CA GLU A 87 -4.73 -8.29 11.56
C GLU A 87 -5.28 -9.18 12.67
N ASP A 88 -6.61 -9.23 12.82
CA ASP A 88 -7.33 -10.15 13.75
C ASP A 88 -7.65 -11.47 13.06
#